data_AF-A0A412SNK1-F1
#
_entry.id   AF-A0A412SNK1-F1
#
_cell.length_a   1.000
_cell.length_b   1.000
_cell.length_c   1.000
_cell.angle_alpha   90.00
_cell.angle_beta   90.00
_cell.angle_gamma   90.00
#
_symmetry.space_group_name_H-M   'P 1'
#
loop_
_entity.id
_entity.type
_entity.pdbx_description
1 polymer ?
#
loop_
_entity_poly.entity_id
_entity_poly.type
_entity_poly.pdbx_seq_one_letter_code
_entity_poly.pdbx_strand_id
1 'polypeptide(L)' 'MQQDGTGDRTSRGITYQPSFQKNLRVIAEYTGDDVNVGFDWKLWKHLLIQSSLQNGKYFSGGVCFCINLL' A
#
# COMPACT_ATOMS: atom_id res chain seq x y z
N MET A 1 7.60 7.20 -20.99
CA MET A 1 7.70 8.50 -20.31
C MET A 1 8.71 8.37 -19.18
N GLN A 2 9.99 8.50 -19.54
CA GLN A 2 11.11 8.59 -18.61
C GLN A 2 11.11 10.02 -18.05
N GLN A 3 11.35 10.22 -16.77
CA GLN A 3 11.76 11.52 -16.26
C GLN A 3 13.10 11.33 -15.53
N ASP A 4 14.10 12.04 -16.02
CA ASP A 4 15.40 12.27 -15.40
C ASP A 4 15.58 13.80 -15.32
N GLY A 5 16.16 14.29 -14.22
CA GLY A 5 16.59 15.69 -14.07
C GLY A 5 16.23 16.38 -12.74
N THR A 6 17.21 16.40 -11.83
CA THR A 6 17.58 17.55 -10.96
C THR A 6 16.60 18.03 -9.86
N GLY A 7 16.91 17.71 -8.59
CA GLY A 7 16.68 18.61 -7.45
C GLY A 7 15.28 18.71 -6.82
N ASP A 8 14.27 17.99 -7.31
CA ASP A 8 12.90 18.03 -6.81
C ASP A 8 12.48 16.67 -6.22
N ARG A 9 11.82 16.66 -5.05
CA ARG A 9 11.26 15.45 -4.43
C ARG A 9 10.18 14.85 -5.33
N THR A 10 10.59 14.10 -6.33
CA THR A 10 9.70 13.46 -7.30
C THR A 10 9.16 12.17 -6.67
N SER A 11 7.90 12.22 -6.22
CA SER A 11 7.17 11.04 -5.75
C SER A 11 6.55 10.30 -6.94
N ARG A 12 6.90 9.03 -7.12
CA ARG A 12 6.31 8.12 -8.11
C ARG A 12 5.53 7.02 -7.38
N GLY A 13 4.22 6.99 -7.58
CA GLY A 13 3.34 5.98 -7.02
C GLY A 13 2.79 5.03 -8.06
N ILE A 14 2.78 3.73 -7.76
CA ILE A 14 2.07 2.69 -8.52
C ILE A 14 1.05 2.06 -7.57
N THR A 15 -0.21 2.07 -7.96
CA THR A 15 -1.26 1.27 -7.31
C THR A 15 -1.65 0.13 -8.24
N TYR A 16 -1.55 -1.10 -7.74
CA TYR A 16 -2.01 -2.29 -8.43
C TYR A 16 -3.20 -2.91 -7.70
N GLN A 17 -4.29 -3.11 -8.42
CA GLN A 17 -5.47 -3.81 -7.92
C GLN A 17 -5.90 -4.87 -8.94
N PRO A 18 -5.67 -6.16 -8.68
CA PRO A 18 -6.10 -7.22 -9.58
C PRO A 18 -7.63 -7.28 -9.69
N SER A 19 -8.15 -7.37 -10.92
CA SER A 19 -9.60 -7.40 -11.17
C SER A 19 -10.29 -8.66 -10.64
N PHE A 20 -9.58 -9.78 -10.58
CA PHE A 20 -10.06 -11.04 -10.00
C PHE A 20 -10.20 -10.98 -8.48
N GLN A 21 -9.33 -10.21 -7.83
CA GLN A 21 -9.29 -10.10 -6.37
C GLN A 21 -9.28 -8.63 -5.97
N LYS A 22 -10.40 -7.92 -6.19
CA LYS A 22 -10.58 -6.52 -5.78
C LYS A 22 -10.34 -6.27 -4.28
N ASN A 23 -10.35 -7.34 -3.50
CA ASN A 23 -10.04 -7.34 -2.09
C ASN A 23 -8.55 -7.15 -1.78
N LEU A 24 -7.66 -7.36 -2.74
CA LEU A 24 -6.23 -7.11 -2.60
C LEU A 24 -5.88 -5.83 -3.34
N ARG A 25 -5.27 -4.88 -2.67
CA ARG A 25 -4.72 -3.67 -3.26
C ARG A 25 -3.27 -3.56 -2.81
N VAL A 26 -2.37 -3.28 -3.74
CA VAL A 26 -0.97 -3.04 -3.45
C VAL A 26 -0.62 -1.65 -3.93
N ILE A 27 0.13 -0.91 -3.13
CA ILE A 27 0.56 0.46 -3.37
C ILE A 27 2.07 0.48 -3.15
N ALA A 28 2.81 1.01 -4.11
CA ALA A 28 4.24 1.23 -3.97
C ALA A 28 4.52 2.68 -4.37
N GLU A 29 5.04 3.46 -3.44
CA GLU A 29 5.39 4.86 -3.62
C GLU A 29 6.88 5.03 -3.40
N TYR A 30 7.55 5.63 -4.37
CA TYR A 30 8.97 5.92 -4.33
C TYR A 30 9.14 7.44 -4.35
N THR A 31 9.64 8.01 -3.25
CA THR A 31 9.85 9.45 -3.10
C THR A 31 11.32 9.73 -2.90
N GLY A 32 12.05 10.06 -3.97
CA GLY A 32 13.47 10.42 -3.90
C GLY A 32 14.35 9.33 -3.28
N ASP A 33 14.49 9.36 -1.96
CA ASP A 33 15.25 8.41 -1.13
C ASP A 33 14.37 7.44 -0.33
N ASP A 34 13.09 7.75 -0.12
CA ASP A 34 12.18 6.96 0.70
C ASP A 34 11.30 6.05 -0.17
N VAL A 35 11.30 4.75 0.16
CA VAL A 35 10.40 3.77 -0.47
C VAL A 35 9.28 3.42 0.49
N ASN A 36 8.04 3.78 0.18
CA ASN A 36 6.87 3.35 0.90
C ASN A 36 6.15 2.24 0.13
N VAL A 37 5.84 1.13 0.80
CA VAL A 37 5.12 0.01 0.19
C VAL A 37 3.96 -0.35 1.09
N GLY A 38 2.74 -0.29 0.56
CA GLY A 38 1.52 -0.67 1.26
C GLY A 38 0.78 -1.78 0.56
N PHE A 39 0.05 -2.59 1.31
CA PHE A 39 -0.98 -3.44 0.77
C PHE A 39 -2.16 -3.55 1.72
N ASP A 40 -3.35 -3.63 1.12
CA ASP A 40 -4.61 -3.89 1.79
C ASP A 40 -5.15 -5.22 1.29
N TRP A 41 -5.53 -6.11 2.21
CA TRP A 41 -6.14 -7.38 1.90
C TRP A 41 -7.40 -7.62 2.72
N LYS A 42 -8.54 -7.62 2.04
CA LYS A 42 -9.86 -7.88 2.60
C LYS A 42 -10.22 -9.36 2.49
N LEU A 43 -10.02 -10.14 3.55
CA LEU A 43 -10.49 -11.51 3.63
C LEU A 43 -11.99 -11.54 3.99
N TRP A 44 -12.79 -12.13 3.10
CA TRP A 44 -14.19 -12.49 3.34
C TRP A 44 -15.11 -11.38 3.88
N LYS A 45 -14.83 -10.11 3.56
CA LYS A 45 -15.54 -8.89 4.03
C LYS A 45 -15.47 -8.57 5.52
N HIS A 46 -15.11 -9.54 6.38
CA HIS A 46 -15.05 -9.37 7.84
C HIS A 46 -13.65 -9.01 8.35
N LEU A 47 -12.62 -9.38 7.61
CA LEU A 47 -11.24 -9.17 8.03
C LEU A 47 -10.54 -8.29 7.00
N LEU A 48 -10.10 -7.12 7.41
CA LEU A 48 -9.27 -6.23 6.60
C LEU A 48 -7.87 -6.21 7.21
N ILE A 49 -6.91 -6.68 6.45
CA ILE A 49 -5.49 -6.65 6.81
C ILE A 49 -4.90 -5.50 6.03
N GLN A 50 -4.30 -4.54 6.72
CA GLN A 50 -3.59 -3.43 6.09
C GLN A 50 -2.15 -3.45 6.59
N SER A 51 -1.21 -3.31 5.67
CA SER A 51 0.20 -3.25 5.99
C SER A 51 0.87 -2.19 5.13
N SER A 52 1.85 -1.52 5.71
CA SER A 52 2.64 -0.46 5.10
C SER A 52 4.06 -0.55 5.63
N LEU A 53 5.02 -0.23 4.77
CA LEU A 53 6.43 -0.27 5.07
C LEU A 53 7.03 1.02 4.53
N GLN A 54 7.37 1.93 5.44
CA GLN A 54 7.98 3.21 5.09
C GLN A 54 9.49 3.11 5.20
N ASN A 55 10.16 3.45 4.10
CA ASN A 55 11.60 3.48 3.90
C ASN A 55 12.32 2.19 4.35
N GLY A 56 11.64 1.05 4.27
CA GLY A 56 12.15 -0.24 4.76
C GLY A 56 12.40 -0.35 6.28
N LYS A 57 12.25 0.75 7.04
CA LYS A 57 12.59 0.82 8.48
C LYS A 57 11.36 0.85 9.36
N TYR A 58 10.27 1.46 8.89
CA TYR A 58 9.05 1.63 9.67
C TYR A 58 7.96 0.77 9.08
N PHE A 59 7.94 -0.48 9.52
CA PHE A 59 6.82 -1.37 9.26
C PHE A 59 5.65 -0.95 10.14
N SER A 60 4.47 -0.81 9.55
CA SER A 60 3.24 -0.43 10.21
C SER A 60 2.12 -1.24 9.59
N GLY A 61 1.42 -2.04 10.40
CA GLY A 61 0.33 -2.85 9.92
C GLY A 61 -0.74 -3.00 10.99
N GLY A 62 -1.95 -3.25 10.55
CA GLY A 62 -3.11 -3.43 11.39
C GLY A 62 -4.05 -4.47 10.79
N VAL A 63 -4.80 -5.11 11.66
CA VAL A 63 -5.93 -5.95 11.28
C VAL A 63 -7.19 -5.32 11.83
N CYS A 64 -8.16 -5.07 10.96
CA CYS A 64 -9.49 -4.63 11.34
C CYS A 64 -10.41 -5.83 11.21
N PHE A 65 -10.97 -6.26 12.33
CA PHE A 65 -11.93 -7.35 12.37
C PHE A 65 -13.33 -6.79 12.66
N CYS A 66 -14.19 -6.82 11.64
CA CYS A 66 -15.57 -6.41 11.75
C CYS A 66 -16.41 -7.61 12.18
N ILE A 67 -16.64 -7.72 13.48
CA ILE A 67 -17.59 -8.67 14.08
C ILE A 67 -18.96 -8.02 14.04
N ASN A 68 -19.88 -8.61 13.28
CA ASN A 68 -21.29 -8.26 13.38
C ASN A 68 -21.83 -9.04 14.59
N LEU A 69 -21.88 -8.39 15.75
CA LEU A 69 -22.50 -8.96 16.95
C LEU A 69 -24.00 -8.67 16.84
N LEU A 70 -24.75 -9.68 16.41
CA LEU A 70 -26.22 -9.67 16.36
C LEU A 70 -26.81 -9.60 17.77
#